data_AF-N0B4V7-F1
#
_entry.id   AF-N0B4V7-F1
#
_cell.length_a   1.000
_cell.length_b   1.000
_cell.length_c   1.000
_cell.angle_alpha   90.00
_cell.angle_beta   90.00
_cell.angle_gamma   90.00
#
_symmetry.space_group_name_H-M   'P 1'
#
loop_
_entity.id
_entity.type
_entity.pdbx_description
1 polymer ?
#
loop_
_entity_poly.entity_id
_entity_poly.type
_entity_poly.pdbx_seq_one_letter_code
_entity_poly.pdbx_strand_id
1 'polypeptide(L)'
;MQKCCERALDAHTVEDAIFWHSEVINELSIEIYSMATMPWPDVRKQRAIADLTDLQNRHGAILHRLTGIVARNEQLIWQPTSVCRK
;
A
#
# COMPACT_ATOMS: atom_id res chain seq x y z
N MET A 1 10.24 -0.10 2.06
CA MET A 1 9.12 0.83 1.80
C MET A 1 9.24 1.64 0.52
N GLN A 2 10.18 2.60 0.41
CA GLN A 2 10.21 3.51 -0.76
C GLN A 2 10.31 2.80 -2.12
N LYS A 3 11.15 1.77 -2.23
CA LYS A 3 11.31 0.98 -3.47
C LYS A 3 10.06 0.18 -3.85
N CYS A 4 9.31 -0.34 -2.89
CA CYS A 4 8.08 -1.08 -3.17
C CYS A 4 6.96 -0.13 -3.61
N CYS A 5 6.88 1.07 -3.02
CA CYS A 5 5.95 2.11 -3.47
C CYS A 5 6.28 2.59 -4.90
N GLU A 6 7.56 2.82 -5.21
CA GLU A 6 8.00 3.19 -6.56
C GLU A 6 7.62 2.10 -7.58
N ARG A 7 7.88 0.83 -7.26
CA ARG A 7 7.53 -0.28 -8.16
C ARG A 7 6.03 -0.54 -8.29
N ALA A 8 5.24 -0.25 -7.27
CA ALA A 8 3.77 -0.30 -7.37
C ALA A 8 3.23 0.75 -8.35
N LEU A 9 3.86 1.93 -8.39
CA LEU A 9 3.50 3.00 -9.31
C LEU A 9 4.00 2.74 -10.75
N ASP A 10 5.17 2.11 -10.88
CA ASP A 10 5.78 1.74 -12.15
C ASP A 10 5.24 0.41 -12.73
N ALA A 11 4.28 -0.24 -12.07
CA ALA A 11 3.73 -1.49 -12.55
C ALA A 11 3.05 -1.32 -13.93
N HIS A 12 3.41 -2.19 -14.87
CA HIS A 12 2.90 -2.17 -16.25
C HIS A 12 1.86 -3.25 -16.53
N THR A 13 1.62 -4.15 -15.56
CA THR A 13 0.59 -5.19 -15.60
C THR A 13 -0.25 -5.16 -14.33
N VAL A 14 -1.45 -5.73 -14.39
CA VAL A 14 -2.35 -5.81 -13.23
C VAL A 14 -1.75 -6.76 -12.18
N GLU A 15 -1.14 -7.85 -12.63
CA GLU A 15 -0.45 -8.84 -11.81
C GLU A 15 0.75 -8.23 -11.08
N ASP A 16 1.58 -7.45 -11.78
CA ASP A 16 2.72 -6.75 -11.15
C ASP A 16 2.24 -5.75 -10.10
N ALA A 17 1.17 -5.01 -10.38
CA ALA A 17 0.63 -4.07 -9.41
C ALA A 17 0.05 -4.78 -8.19
N ILE A 18 -0.69 -5.88 -8.38
CA ILE A 18 -1.15 -6.74 -7.28
C ILE A 18 0.02 -7.20 -6.42
N PHE A 19 1.10 -7.67 -7.05
CA PHE A 19 2.30 -8.11 -6.36
C PHE A 19 2.93 -6.96 -5.54
N TRP A 20 3.21 -5.82 -6.17
CA TRP A 20 3.87 -4.70 -5.49
C TRP A 20 3.00 -4.05 -4.41
N HIS A 21 1.68 -3.94 -4.61
CA HIS A 21 0.77 -3.48 -3.57
C HIS A 21 0.74 -4.45 -2.36
N SER A 22 0.83 -5.76 -2.59
CA SER A 22 0.92 -6.77 -1.53
C SER A 22 2.23 -6.65 -0.74
N GLU A 23 3.36 -6.44 -1.43
CA GLU A 23 4.66 -6.22 -0.80
C GLU A 23 4.68 -4.96 0.06
N VAL A 24 4.08 -3.85 -0.41
CA VAL A 24 3.95 -2.62 0.40
C VAL A 24 3.13 -2.88 1.66
N ILE A 25 2.01 -3.61 1.58
CA ILE A 25 1.18 -3.94 2.76
C ILE A 25 1.97 -4.79 3.76
N ASN A 26 2.79 -5.73 3.29
CA ASN A 26 3.62 -6.58 4.13
C ASN A 26 4.70 -5.76 4.86
N GLU A 27 5.42 -4.89 4.14
CA GLU A 27 6.41 -3.98 4.74
C GLU A 27 5.77 -3.05 5.79
N LEU A 28 4.60 -2.47 5.48
CA LEU A 28 3.85 -1.64 6.41
C LEU A 28 3.43 -2.40 7.66
N SER A 29 3.02 -3.67 7.53
CA SER A 29 2.67 -4.51 8.69
C SER A 29 3.86 -4.70 9.64
N ILE A 30 5.04 -4.96 9.07
CA ILE A 30 6.29 -5.12 9.82
C ILE A 30 6.66 -3.81 10.52
N GLU A 31 6.55 -2.68 9.83
CA GLU A 31 6.87 -1.36 10.38
C GLU A 31 5.91 -0.95 11.50
N ILE A 32 4.60 -1.11 11.30
CA ILE A 32 3.57 -0.87 12.32
C ILE A 32 3.85 -1.72 13.57
N TYR A 33 4.14 -3.01 13.40
CA TYR A 33 4.45 -3.91 14.52
C TYR A 33 5.74 -3.50 15.25
N SER A 34 6.79 -3.16 14.50
CA SER A 34 8.06 -2.68 15.06
C SER A 34 7.84 -1.39 15.87
N MET A 35 7.11 -0.41 15.33
CA MET A 35 6.79 0.82 16.04
C MET A 35 5.92 0.58 17.26
N ALA A 36 4.92 -0.30 17.18
CA ALA A 36 4.03 -0.66 18.28
C ALA A 36 4.78 -1.27 19.47
N THR A 37 5.91 -1.93 19.23
CA THR A 37 6.74 -2.55 20.28
C THR A 37 7.84 -1.64 20.82
N MET A 38 8.13 -0.50 20.18
CA MET A 38 9.15 0.44 20.68
C MET A 38 8.71 1.19 21.95
N PRO A 39 9.61 1.44 22.92
CA PRO A 39 9.32 2.15 24.16
C PRO A 39 9.34 3.68 23.95
N TRP A 40 8.57 4.19 22.99
CA TRP A 40 8.45 5.61 22.67
C TRP A 40 7.26 6.26 23.38
N PRO A 41 7.28 7.59 23.59
CA PRO A 41 6.13 8.32 24.14
C PRO A 41 4.86 8.12 23.30
N ASP A 42 3.76 7.78 23.99
CA ASP A 42 2.53 7.26 23.36
C ASP A 42 1.95 8.17 22.28
N VAL A 43 1.91 9.49 22.47
CA VAL A 43 1.20 10.40 21.55
C VAL A 43 1.85 10.47 20.16
N ARG A 44 3.19 10.55 20.09
CA ARG A 44 3.90 10.61 18.80
C ARG A 44 3.90 9.25 18.10
N LYS A 45 4.01 8.19 18.89
CA LYS A 45 3.95 6.80 18.41
C LYS A 45 2.57 6.46 17.83
N GLN A 46 1.50 6.83 18.52
CA GLN A 46 0.13 6.62 18.04
C GLN A 46 -0.14 7.33 16.72
N ARG A 47 0.32 8.59 16.57
CA ARG A 47 0.18 9.32 15.29
C ARG A 47 0.90 8.61 14.16
N ALA A 48 2.16 8.24 14.35
CA ALA A 48 2.93 7.58 13.30
C ALA A 48 2.35 6.20 12.92
N ILE A 49 1.87 5.42 13.90
CA ILE A 49 1.16 4.16 13.64
C ILE A 49 -0.12 4.41 12.86
N ALA A 50 -0.88 5.46 13.19
CA ALA A 50 -2.11 5.81 12.48
C ALA A 50 -1.82 6.20 11.03
N ASP A 51 -0.77 6.99 10.77
CA ASP A 51 -0.37 7.38 9.42
C ASP A 51 0.06 6.17 8.57
N LEU A 52 0.84 5.24 9.15
CA LEU A 52 1.21 3.99 8.48
C LEU A 52 0.00 3.07 8.23
N THR A 53 -0.94 3.02 9.17
CA THR A 53 -2.17 2.23 9.04
C THR A 53 -3.07 2.79 7.95
N ASP A 54 -3.20 4.11 7.85
CA ASP A 54 -3.95 4.76 6.76
C ASP A 54 -3.31 4.44 5.40
N LEU A 55 -1.98 4.51 5.31
CA LEU A 55 -1.27 4.13 4.09
C LEU A 55 -1.51 2.65 3.74
N GLN A 56 -1.45 1.75 4.73
CA GLN A 56 -1.73 0.33 4.52
C GLN A 56 -3.15 0.10 3.99
N ASN A 57 -4.15 0.79 4.56
CA ASN A 57 -5.55 0.70 4.11
C ASN A 57 -5.71 1.18 2.66
N ARG A 58 -5.03 2.24 2.26
CA ARG A 58 -5.05 2.73 0.86
C ARG A 58 -4.50 1.68 -0.11
N HIS A 59 -3.35 1.07 0.21
CA HIS A 59 -2.79 -0.01 -0.60
C HIS A 59 -3.70 -1.24 -0.61
N GLY A 60 -4.34 -1.58 0.52
CA GLY A 60 -5.31 -2.66 0.62
C GLY A 60 -6.55 -2.45 -0.27
N ALA A 61 -7.07 -1.22 -0.32
CA ALA A 61 -8.19 -0.88 -1.20
C ALA A 61 -7.82 -1.01 -2.68
N ILE A 62 -6.61 -0.60 -3.07
CA ILE A 62 -6.11 -0.77 -4.45
C ILE A 62 -5.96 -2.26 -4.77
N LEU A 63 -5.33 -3.03 -3.89
CA LEU A 63 -5.16 -4.48 -4.05
C LEU A 63 -6.51 -5.19 -4.21
N HIS A 64 -7.48 -4.88 -3.36
CA HIS A 64 -8.83 -5.43 -3.44
C HIS A 64 -9.51 -5.10 -4.78
N ARG A 65 -9.36 -3.87 -5.26
CA ARG A 65 -9.90 -3.47 -6.57
C ARG A 65 -9.25 -4.22 -7.72
N LEU A 66 -7.91 -4.29 -7.76
CA LEU A 66 -7.17 -4.96 -8.83
C LEU A 66 -7.44 -6.46 -8.86
N THR A 67 -7.45 -7.12 -7.70
CA THR A 67 -7.81 -8.55 -7.59
C THR A 67 -9.25 -8.81 -8.04
N GLY A 68 -10.19 -7.91 -7.72
CA GLY A 68 -11.56 -7.98 -8.21
C GLY A 68 -11.69 -7.87 -9.73
N ILE A 69 -10.91 -7.00 -10.36
CA ILE A 69 -10.83 -6.84 -11.82
C ILE A 69 -10.36 -8.15 -12.46
N VAL A 70 -9.25 -8.72 -11.97
CA VAL A 70 -8.71 -9.99 -12.48
C VAL A 70 -9.73 -11.11 -12.32
N ALA A 71 -10.36 -11.23 -11.14
CA ALA A 71 -11.34 -12.28 -10.85
C ALA A 71 -12.59 -12.20 -11.76
N ARG A 72 -12.99 -11.00 -12.17
CA ARG A 72 -14.16 -10.78 -13.04
C ARG A 72 -13.79 -10.66 -14.52
N ASN A 73 -12.50 -10.78 -14.86
CA ASN A 73 -11.97 -10.56 -16.20
C ASN A 73 -12.43 -9.21 -16.79
N GLU A 74 -12.46 -8.17 -15.96
CA GLU A 74 -12.88 -6.83 -16.33
C GLU A 74 -11.77 -6.10 -17.08
N GLN A 75 -12.16 -5.25 -18.05
CA GLN A 75 -11.21 -4.40 -18.73
C GLN A 75 -10.78 -3.25 -17.81
N LEU A 76 -9.49 -3.20 -17.47
CA LEU A 76 -8.91 -2.09 -16.72
C LEU A 76 -8.36 -1.04 -17.68
N ILE A 77 -8.86 0.19 -17.55
CA ILE A 77 -8.21 1.37 -18.11
C ILE A 77 -7.15 1.82 -17.09
N TRP A 78 -5.87 1.62 -17.42
CA TRP A 78 -4.77 2.03 -16.56
C TRP A 78 -4.71 3.56 -16.45
N GLN A 79 -4.86 4.08 -15.23
CA GLN A 79 -4.76 5.52 -14.96
C GLN A 79 -3.63 5.78 -13.95
N PRO A 80 -2.41 6.04 -14.43
CA PRO A 80 -1.25 6.26 -13.56
C PRO A 80 -1.27 7.62 -12.82
N THR A 81 -2.23 8.51 -13.09
CA THR A 81 -2.13 9.95 -12.76
C THR A 81 -2.85 10.44 -11.50
N SER A 82 -3.53 9.60 -10.71
CA SER A 82 -4.33 10.12 -9.57
C SER A 82 -3.75 9.92 -8.17
N VAL A 83 -2.64 9.19 -8.00
CA VAL A 83 -2.14 8.81 -6.66
C VAL A 83 -1.11 9.78 -6.08
N CYS A 84 -0.43 10.59 -6.92
CA CYS A 84 0.50 11.63 -6.46
C CYS A 84 -0.04 13.03 -6.80
N ARG A 85 -0.97 13.55 -5.97
CA ARG A 85 -1.04 15.02 -5.83
C ARG A 85 0.18 15.47 -5.04
N LYS A 86 0.97 16.35 -5.65
CA LYS A 86 2.05 17.13 -5.02
C LYS A 86 1.54 17.87 -3.78
#